data_AF-A0A9D5ZHC9-F1
#
_entry.id   AF-A0A9D5ZHC9-F1
#
_cell.length_a   1.000
_cell.length_b   1.000
_cell.length_c   1.000
_cell.angle_alpha   90.00
_cell.angle_beta   90.00
_cell.angle_gamma   90.00
#
_symmetry.space_group_name_H-M   'P 1'
#
loop_
_entity.id
_entity.type
_entity.pdbx_description
1 polymer ?
#
loop_
_entity_poly.entity_id
_entity_poly.type
_entity_poly.pdbx_seq_one_letter_code
_entity_poly.pdbx_strand_id
1 'polypeptide(L)'
;MKAGRETADFAFDVLHIGMDMDFHHPRGRDLKLAAEVVDAFEHAREHAEIFVQNSSGTAFSADELLDWFLLQSQTTIADHLPPATLEKAEEPGGGDVFVTFPIRFQPDAFHMRTEDGPQDLSALKLMARVTIRRKSQ
;
A
#
# COMPACT_ATOMS: atom_id res chain seq x y z
N MET A 1 5.30 14.10 -6.88
CA MET A 1 5.09 13.19 -8.03
C MET A 1 4.88 11.81 -7.43
N LYS A 2 3.73 11.16 -7.65
CA LYS A 2 3.45 9.83 -7.08
C LYS A 2 4.16 8.76 -7.91
N ALA A 3 5.04 7.99 -7.27
CA ALA A 3 5.92 7.06 -7.99
C ALA A 3 5.11 5.90 -8.61
N GLY A 4 5.43 5.53 -9.86
CA GLY A 4 4.84 4.36 -10.51
C GLY A 4 3.32 4.42 -10.79
N ARG A 5 2.67 5.58 -10.61
CA ARG A 5 1.22 5.78 -10.85
C ARG A 5 0.87 6.17 -12.27
N GLU A 6 1.86 6.22 -13.14
CA GLU A 6 1.71 6.64 -14.52
C GLU A 6 2.67 5.87 -15.43
N THR A 7 2.24 5.58 -16.64
CA THR A 7 3.08 5.16 -17.77
C THR A 7 2.98 6.20 -18.89
N ALA A 8 3.56 5.88 -20.06
CA ALA A 8 3.37 6.69 -21.26
C ALA A 8 1.89 6.80 -21.64
N ASP A 9 1.15 5.70 -21.55
CA ASP A 9 -0.21 5.59 -22.10
C ASP A 9 -1.30 5.63 -21.02
N PHE A 10 -0.97 5.41 -19.74
CA PHE A 10 -1.95 5.23 -18.67
C PHE A 10 -1.63 6.05 -17.43
N ALA A 11 -2.68 6.41 -16.69
CA ALA A 11 -2.66 6.94 -15.34
C ALA A 11 -3.51 6.05 -14.43
N PHE A 12 -3.09 5.89 -13.18
CA PHE A 12 -3.71 5.01 -12.21
C PHE A 12 -4.16 5.80 -10.98
N ASP A 13 -5.47 5.89 -10.76
CA ASP A 13 -6.01 6.36 -9.49
C ASP A 13 -6.10 5.18 -8.54
N VAL A 14 -5.75 5.40 -7.27
CA VAL A 14 -5.72 4.35 -6.27
C VAL A 14 -6.54 4.73 -5.05
N LEU A 15 -7.35 3.78 -4.61
CA LEU A 15 -8.12 3.83 -3.39
C LEU A 15 -7.77 2.59 -2.56
N HIS A 16 -7.13 2.78 -1.42
CA HIS A 16 -6.88 1.71 -0.47
C HIS A 16 -8.20 1.26 0.17
N ILE A 17 -8.42 -0.05 0.15
CA ILE A 17 -9.64 -0.68 0.65
C ILE A 17 -9.38 -1.59 1.85
N GLY A 18 -8.11 -1.88 2.15
CA GLY A 18 -7.74 -2.68 3.30
C GLY A 18 -6.23 -2.91 3.39
N MET A 19 -5.83 -3.53 4.50
CA MET A 19 -4.47 -3.98 4.72
C MET A 19 -4.48 -5.27 5.55
N ASP A 20 -3.51 -6.13 5.28
CA ASP A 20 -3.21 -7.34 6.09
C ASP A 20 -1.73 -7.29 6.45
N MET A 21 -1.41 -7.64 7.70
CA MET A 21 -0.12 -7.30 8.31
C MET A 21 0.41 -8.47 9.13
N ASP A 22 1.72 -8.63 9.11
CA ASP A 22 2.43 -9.58 9.94
C ASP A 22 3.62 -8.88 10.61
N PHE A 23 4.00 -9.39 11.78
CA PHE A 23 4.99 -8.77 12.65
C PHE A 23 6.14 -9.75 12.93
N HIS A 24 7.32 -9.21 13.20
CA HIS A 24 8.43 -9.99 13.78
C HIS A 24 8.20 -10.26 15.28
N HIS A 25 7.02 -10.80 15.60
CA HIS A 25 6.56 -11.10 16.96
C HIS A 25 6.05 -12.54 17.02
N PRO A 26 6.16 -13.27 18.16
CA PRO A 26 5.69 -14.66 18.25
C PRO A 26 4.20 -14.87 17.91
N ARG A 27 3.36 -13.83 18.08
CA ARG A 27 1.95 -13.86 17.67
C ARG A 27 1.73 -13.56 16.19
N GLY A 28 2.73 -13.01 15.49
CA GLY A 28 2.64 -12.59 14.09
C GLY A 28 1.36 -11.80 13.82
N ARG A 29 0.63 -12.21 12.77
CA ARG A 29 -0.69 -11.68 12.38
C ARG A 29 -1.78 -11.67 13.47
N ASP A 30 -1.66 -12.50 14.52
CA ASP A 30 -2.66 -12.56 15.59
C ASP A 30 -2.45 -11.45 16.63
N LEU A 31 -1.44 -10.60 16.44
CA LEU A 31 -1.21 -9.41 17.24
C LEU A 31 -2.17 -8.29 16.85
N LYS A 32 -2.84 -7.69 17.85
CA LYS A 32 -3.83 -6.65 17.61
C LYS A 32 -3.19 -5.27 17.52
N LEU A 33 -3.74 -4.44 16.65
CA LEU A 33 -3.35 -3.04 16.52
C LEU A 33 -3.76 -2.25 17.76
N ALA A 34 -3.01 -1.19 18.07
CA ALA A 34 -3.44 -0.23 19.08
C ALA A 34 -4.74 0.46 18.63
N ALA A 35 -5.63 0.79 19.57
CA ALA A 35 -6.92 1.39 19.25
C ALA A 35 -6.76 2.69 18.44
N GLU A 36 -5.79 3.55 18.80
CA GLU A 36 -5.54 4.79 18.06
C GLU A 36 -5.11 4.57 16.60
N VAL A 37 -4.46 3.44 16.29
CA VAL A 37 -4.04 3.10 14.92
C VAL A 37 -5.25 2.66 14.11
N VAL A 38 -6.13 1.85 14.69
CA VAL A 38 -7.39 1.44 14.07
C VAL A 38 -8.23 2.68 13.77
N ASP A 39 -8.43 3.53 14.78
CA ASP A 39 -9.22 4.76 14.63
C ASP A 39 -8.63 5.66 13.53
N ALA A 40 -7.32 5.90 13.54
CA ALA A 40 -6.66 6.72 12.52
C ALA A 40 -6.88 6.16 11.11
N PHE A 41 -6.73 4.84 10.93
CA PHE A 41 -6.90 4.19 9.64
C PHE A 41 -8.36 4.20 9.15
N GLU A 42 -9.33 4.06 10.05
CA GLU A 42 -10.75 4.09 9.68
C GLU A 42 -11.21 5.50 9.29
N HIS A 43 -10.71 6.54 9.95
CA HIS A 43 -11.10 7.93 9.67
C HIS A 43 -10.32 8.55 8.50
N ALA A 44 -9.06 8.15 8.29
CA ALA A 44 -8.17 8.78 7.32
C ALA A 44 -7.28 7.77 6.59
N ARG A 45 -7.85 6.68 6.08
CA ARG A 45 -7.14 5.53 5.48
C ARG A 45 -5.94 5.87 4.57
N GLU A 46 -6.11 6.83 3.68
CA GLU A 46 -5.08 7.23 2.70
C GLU A 46 -3.93 8.05 3.30
N HIS A 47 -4.18 8.73 4.42
CA HIS A 47 -3.31 9.78 4.96
C HIS A 47 -2.88 9.51 6.40
N ALA A 48 -3.37 8.43 7.01
CA ALA A 48 -3.01 8.05 8.36
C ALA A 48 -1.55 7.57 8.39
N GLU A 49 -0.67 8.39 8.96
CA GLU A 49 0.76 8.12 9.11
C GLU A 49 1.01 7.09 10.23
N ILE A 50 0.71 5.82 9.98
CA ILE A 50 0.75 4.75 10.98
C ILE A 50 1.95 3.81 10.84
N PHE A 51 2.69 3.88 9.73
CA PHE A 51 3.86 3.04 9.47
C PHE A 51 5.14 3.84 9.73
N VAL A 52 5.90 3.50 10.76
CA VAL A 52 7.04 4.32 11.20
C VAL A 52 8.35 3.66 10.82
N GLN A 53 9.21 4.37 10.08
CA GLN A 53 10.55 3.91 9.74
C GLN A 53 11.46 4.02 10.96
N ASN A 54 12.08 2.92 11.38
CA ASN A 54 12.82 2.86 12.65
C ASN A 54 14.03 3.79 12.70
N SER A 55 14.76 3.94 11.59
CA SER A 55 16.01 4.72 11.56
C SER A 55 15.82 6.23 11.72
N SER A 56 14.66 6.75 11.33
CA SER A 56 14.37 8.19 11.29
C SER A 56 13.22 8.60 12.21
N GLY A 57 12.36 7.65 12.59
CA GLY A 57 11.08 7.93 13.24
C GLY A 57 10.04 8.55 12.30
N THR A 58 10.32 8.64 11.00
CA THR A 58 9.38 9.19 10.02
C THR A 58 8.21 8.24 9.85
N ALA A 59 7.00 8.76 10.01
CA ALA A 59 5.77 8.03 9.79
C ALA A 59 5.31 8.19 8.33
N PHE A 60 4.72 7.13 7.79
CA PHE A 60 4.25 7.03 6.41
C PHE A 60 2.78 6.61 6.43
N SER A 61 2.02 7.17 5.50
CA SER A 61 0.68 6.70 5.14
C SER A 61 0.72 5.49 4.21
N ALA A 62 -0.43 4.85 4.00
CA ALA A 62 -0.55 3.74 3.03
C ALA A 62 -0.14 4.18 1.62
N ASP A 63 -0.51 5.40 1.23
CA ASP A 63 -0.24 5.94 -0.09
C ASP A 63 1.27 6.23 -0.28
N GLU A 64 1.92 6.76 0.75
CA GLU A 64 3.37 6.96 0.75
C GLU A 64 4.15 5.65 0.81
N LEU A 65 3.66 4.63 1.53
CA LEU A 65 4.26 3.30 1.52
C LEU A 65 4.19 2.63 0.15
N LEU A 66 3.06 2.77 -0.55
CA LEU A 66 2.93 2.25 -1.91
C LEU A 66 3.86 2.98 -2.87
N ASP A 67 3.95 4.31 -2.77
CA ASP A 67 4.90 5.10 -3.57
C ASP A 67 6.35 4.70 -3.28
N TRP A 68 6.69 4.49 -2.00
CA TRP A 68 8.01 3.99 -1.59
C TRP A 68 8.29 2.60 -2.18
N PHE A 69 7.33 1.67 -2.10
CA PHE A 69 7.47 0.33 -2.67
C PHE A 69 7.71 0.36 -4.18
N LEU A 70 6.91 1.12 -4.94
CA LEU A 70 7.04 1.25 -6.39
C LEU A 70 8.39 1.89 -6.77
N LEU A 71 8.82 2.91 -6.02
CA LEU A 71 10.11 3.55 -6.22
C LEU A 71 11.28 2.59 -5.97
N GLN A 72 11.29 1.86 -4.85
CA GLN A 72 12.38 0.95 -4.49
C GLN A 72 12.46 -0.27 -5.42
N SER A 73 11.30 -0.80 -5.83
CA SER A 73 11.23 -1.91 -6.77
C SER A 73 11.47 -1.50 -8.22
N GLN A 74 11.48 -0.19 -8.51
CA GLN A 74 11.53 0.36 -9.88
C GLN A 74 10.41 -0.18 -10.76
N THR A 75 9.22 -0.34 -10.18
CA THR A 75 8.02 -0.82 -10.89
C THR A 75 6.95 0.26 -10.93
N THR A 76 6.02 0.09 -11.84
CA THR A 76 4.77 0.84 -11.95
C THR A 76 3.60 -0.04 -11.56
N ILE A 77 2.44 0.55 -11.31
CA ILE A 77 1.21 -0.22 -11.08
C ILE A 77 0.92 -1.17 -12.24
N ALA A 78 1.22 -0.78 -13.48
CA ALA A 78 1.01 -1.61 -14.67
C ALA A 78 1.75 -2.96 -14.58
N ASP A 79 2.94 -2.98 -13.96
CA ASP A 79 3.77 -4.20 -13.82
C ASP A 79 3.16 -5.22 -12.84
N HIS A 80 2.23 -4.78 -11.98
CA HIS A 80 1.52 -5.63 -11.02
C HIS A 80 0.12 -6.05 -11.53
N LEU A 81 -0.27 -5.63 -12.73
CA LEU A 81 -1.56 -5.96 -13.33
C LEU A 81 -1.43 -7.08 -14.37
N PRO A 82 -2.44 -7.97 -14.49
CA PRO A 82 -2.51 -8.88 -15.64
C PRO A 82 -2.55 -8.09 -16.96
N PRO A 83 -1.80 -8.47 -18.02
CA PRO A 83 -1.71 -7.68 -19.25
C PRO A 83 -3.05 -7.33 -19.91
N ALA A 84 -4.00 -8.29 -19.91
CA ALA A 84 -5.34 -8.11 -20.47
C ALA A 84 -6.19 -7.05 -19.72
N THR A 85 -5.74 -6.59 -18.56
CA THR A 85 -6.43 -5.56 -17.79
C THR A 85 -6.27 -4.18 -18.43
N LEU A 86 -5.08 -3.87 -18.95
CA LEU A 86 -4.81 -2.57 -19.56
C LEU A 86 -5.58 -2.40 -20.86
N GLU A 87 -5.79 -3.50 -21.60
CA GLU A 87 -6.58 -3.53 -22.84
C GLU A 87 -8.07 -3.22 -22.59
N LYS A 88 -8.57 -3.54 -21.40
CA LYS A 88 -9.97 -3.36 -21.02
C LYS A 88 -10.27 -2.06 -20.30
N ALA A 89 -9.28 -1.18 -20.14
CA ALA A 89 -9.44 0.09 -19.42
C ALA A 89 -10.55 0.98 -20.02
N GLU A 90 -10.87 0.83 -21.31
CA GLU A 90 -11.91 1.59 -22.02
C GLU A 90 -13.27 0.87 -22.07
N GLU A 91 -13.36 -0.38 -21.62
CA GLU A 91 -14.62 -1.11 -21.59
C GLU A 91 -15.53 -0.58 -20.46
N PRO A 92 -16.87 -0.53 -20.64
CA PRO A 92 -17.79 -0.20 -19.57
C PRO A 92 -17.60 -1.13 -18.36
N GLY A 93 -17.08 -0.60 -17.26
CA GLY A 93 -16.76 -1.36 -16.05
C GLY A 93 -15.41 -2.09 -16.07
N GLY A 94 -14.61 -1.97 -17.13
CA GLY A 94 -13.30 -2.64 -17.28
C GLY A 94 -12.10 -1.86 -16.71
N GLY A 95 -12.30 -0.63 -16.23
CA GLY A 95 -11.25 0.23 -15.70
C GLY A 95 -10.91 0.04 -14.22
N ASP A 96 -11.73 -0.68 -13.45
CA ASP A 96 -11.50 -0.91 -12.03
C ASP A 96 -10.96 -2.32 -11.78
N VAL A 97 -9.81 -2.38 -11.09
CA VAL A 97 -9.21 -3.65 -10.67
C VAL A 97 -8.78 -3.64 -9.22
N PHE A 98 -8.86 -4.81 -8.58
CA PHE A 98 -8.40 -5.00 -7.22
C PHE A 98 -7.00 -5.60 -7.23
N VAL A 99 -6.07 -4.89 -6.59
CA VAL A 99 -4.66 -5.26 -6.53
C VAL A 99 -4.25 -5.39 -5.07
N THR A 100 -3.44 -6.39 -4.77
CA THR A 100 -2.76 -6.50 -3.49
C THR A 100 -1.27 -6.31 -3.73
N PHE A 101 -0.67 -5.29 -3.12
CA PHE A 101 0.76 -5.04 -3.17
C PHE A 101 1.44 -5.68 -1.96
N PRO A 102 2.23 -6.76 -2.15
CA PRO A 102 2.92 -7.44 -1.06
C PRO A 102 4.26 -6.76 -0.78
N ILE A 103 4.36 -6.10 0.37
CA ILE A 103 5.58 -5.46 0.86
C ILE A 103 6.15 -6.33 1.99
N ARG A 104 7.46 -6.61 1.93
CA ARG A 104 8.17 -7.38 2.96
C ARG A 104 9.25 -6.50 3.57
N PHE A 105 9.38 -6.58 4.88
CA PHE A 105 10.32 -5.77 5.64
C PHE A 105 11.36 -6.65 6.32
N GLN A 106 12.61 -6.20 6.29
CA GLN A 106 13.64 -6.73 7.16
C GLN A 106 13.34 -6.32 8.60
N PRO A 107 13.84 -7.07 9.60
CA PRO A 107 13.84 -6.60 10.98
C PRO A 107 14.43 -5.19 11.09
N ASP A 108 13.95 -4.42 12.06
CA ASP A 108 14.34 -3.04 12.33
C ASP A 108 14.10 -2.04 11.16
N ALA A 109 13.31 -2.38 10.13
CA ALA A 109 13.05 -1.46 9.01
C ALA A 109 11.87 -0.53 9.31
N PHE A 110 10.73 -1.10 9.70
CA PHE A 110 9.50 -0.39 9.99
C PHE A 110 8.81 -1.04 11.19
N HIS A 111 8.16 -0.20 11.99
CA HIS A 111 7.27 -0.64 13.06
C HIS A 111 5.92 0.04 12.97
N MET A 112 4.98 -0.49 13.75
CA MET A 112 3.68 0.12 13.99
C MET A 112 3.27 -0.11 15.44
N ARG A 113 2.37 0.72 15.98
CA ARG A 113 1.87 0.56 17.35
C ARG A 113 0.81 -0.55 17.43
N THR A 114 1.00 -1.43 18.39
CA THR A 114 0.12 -2.57 18.71
C THR A 114 -0.32 -2.49 20.17
N GLU A 115 -1.19 -3.40 20.61
CA GLU A 115 -1.56 -3.51 22.03
C GLU A 115 -0.35 -3.79 22.95
N ASP A 116 0.70 -4.43 22.40
CA ASP A 116 1.95 -4.75 23.11
C ASP A 116 3.03 -3.66 22.90
N GLY A 117 2.66 -2.49 22.37
CA GLY A 117 3.56 -1.37 22.07
C GLY A 117 4.05 -1.37 20.61
N PRO A 118 5.12 -0.60 20.28
CA PRO A 118 5.71 -0.60 18.95
C PRO A 118 6.26 -1.98 18.58
N GLN A 119 5.85 -2.51 17.44
CA GLN A 119 6.27 -3.83 16.96
C GLN A 119 6.69 -3.77 15.50
N ASP A 120 7.78 -4.44 15.19
CA ASP A 120 8.37 -4.48 13.86
C ASP A 120 7.48 -5.24 12.88
N LEU A 121 7.28 -4.65 11.71
CA LEU A 121 6.56 -5.27 10.60
C LEU A 121 7.47 -6.28 9.90
N SER A 122 6.90 -7.44 9.58
CA SER A 122 7.56 -8.44 8.73
C SER A 122 6.97 -8.43 7.31
N ALA A 123 5.65 -8.26 7.20
CA ALA A 123 4.97 -8.16 5.93
C ALA A 123 3.75 -7.24 6.00
N LEU A 124 3.44 -6.62 4.87
CA LEU A 124 2.25 -5.80 4.66
C LEU A 124 1.67 -6.13 3.29
N LYS A 125 0.37 -6.40 3.24
CA LYS A 125 -0.41 -6.51 2.02
C LYS A 125 -1.30 -5.28 1.93
N LEU A 126 -0.94 -4.33 1.08
CA LEU A 126 -1.81 -3.17 0.80
C LEU A 126 -2.83 -3.57 -0.26
N MET A 127 -4.11 -3.56 0.10
CA MET A 127 -5.21 -3.90 -0.79
C MET A 127 -5.81 -2.62 -1.35
N ALA A 128 -5.88 -2.52 -2.66
CA ALA A 128 -6.30 -1.32 -3.36
C ALA A 128 -7.28 -1.63 -4.48
N ARG A 129 -8.24 -0.73 -4.69
CA ARG A 129 -8.93 -0.57 -5.97
C ARG A 129 -8.13 0.42 -6.80
N VAL A 130 -7.73 -0.01 -7.99
CA VAL A 130 -7.02 0.79 -8.98
C VAL A 130 -7.99 1.11 -10.12
N THR A 131 -8.19 2.38 -10.40
CA THR A 131 -8.93 2.86 -11.56
C THR A 131 -7.93 3.27 -12.64
N ILE A 132 -7.99 2.60 -13.79
CA ILE A 132 -7.09 2.79 -14.93
C ILE A 132 -7.70 3.81 -15.88
N ARG A 133 -6.94 4.84 -16.22
CA ARG A 133 -7.32 5.85 -17.21
C ARG A 133 -6.29 5.90 -18.31
N ARG A 134 -6.73 5.89 -19.57
CA ARG A 134 -5.84 6.18 -20.68
C ARG A 134 -5.54 7.67 -20.72
N LYS A 135 -4.27 8.02 -20.93
CA LYS A 135 -3.87 9.40 -21.18
C LYS A 135 -4.26 9.74 -22.61
N SER A 136 -5.21 10.66 -22.78
CA SER A 136 -5.47 11.25 -24.09
C SER A 136 -4.19 11.97 -24.54
N GLN A 137 -3.70 11.64 -25.74
CA GLN A 137 -2.61 12.39 -26.38
C GLN A 137 -3.04 13.82 -26.70
#